data_AF-A0A454WA44-F1
#
_entry.id   AF-A0A454WA44-F1
#
_cell.length_a   1.000
_cell.length_b   1.000
_cell.length_c   1.000
_cell.angle_alpha   90.00
_cell.angle_beta   90.00
_cell.angle_gamma   90.00
#
_symmetry.space_group_name_H-M   'P 1'
#
loop_
_entity.id
_entity.type
_entity.pdbx_description
1 polymer ?
#
loop_
_entity_poly.entity_id
_entity_poly.type
_entity_poly.pdbx_seq_one_letter_code
_entity_poly.pdbx_strand_id
1 'polypeptide(L)'
;MNADDPRMALVECINARLDYEAGKNGIEIAEEWAGVLITALLTVRETRAHHPGTFPGFGEATAEETARRIVARLLDAGWRPPDTECLDAPNVPDLTA
;
A
#
# COMPACT_ATOMS: atom_id res chain seq x y z
N MET A 1 -3.65 -14.68 -6.26
CA MET A 1 -3.29 -15.72 -5.27
C MET A 1 -4.59 -16.09 -4.59
N ASN A 2 -4.95 -17.37 -4.50
CA ASN A 2 -6.15 -17.83 -3.79
C ASN A 2 -5.74 -18.50 -2.46
N ALA A 3 -6.71 -18.84 -1.62
CA ALA A 3 -6.47 -19.41 -0.29
C ALA A 3 -5.62 -20.72 -0.32
N ASP A 4 -5.73 -21.48 -1.40
CA ASP A 4 -4.99 -22.75 -1.58
C ASP A 4 -3.64 -22.58 -2.28
N ASP A 5 -3.24 -21.34 -2.62
CA ASP A 5 -1.97 -21.08 -3.31
C ASP A 5 -0.80 -21.38 -2.35
N PRO A 6 0.20 -22.19 -2.74
CA PRO A 6 1.34 -22.50 -1.87
C PRO A 6 2.13 -21.25 -1.45
N ARG A 7 2.01 -20.13 -2.18
CA ARG A 7 2.60 -18.84 -1.79
C ARG A 7 1.91 -18.20 -0.58
N MET A 8 0.73 -18.67 -0.15
CA MET A 8 0.08 -18.25 1.09
C MET A 8 0.95 -18.52 2.33
N ALA A 9 1.86 -19.50 2.27
CA ALA A 9 2.85 -19.73 3.33
C ALA A 9 3.83 -18.57 3.53
N LEU A 10 3.94 -17.67 2.54
CA LEU A 10 4.79 -16.48 2.57
C LEU A 10 4.04 -15.22 3.04
N VAL A 11 2.72 -15.31 3.27
CA VAL A 11 1.89 -14.20 3.72
C VAL A 11 1.90 -14.16 5.25
N GLU A 12 2.74 -13.29 5.81
CA GLU A 12 2.91 -13.16 7.27
C GLU A 12 1.74 -12.41 7.92
N CYS A 13 1.07 -11.52 7.18
CA CYS A 13 -0.03 -10.72 7.71
C CYS A 13 -1.34 -11.51 7.78
N ILE A 14 -1.86 -11.67 9.00
CA ILE A 14 -3.12 -12.40 9.23
C ILE A 14 -4.33 -11.74 8.55
N ASN A 15 -4.36 -10.41 8.44
CA ASN A 15 -5.45 -9.71 7.76
C ASN A 15 -5.42 -9.99 6.25
N ALA A 16 -4.23 -9.96 5.63
CA ALA A 16 -4.10 -10.30 4.23
C ALA A 16 -4.51 -11.77 3.97
N ARG A 17 -4.20 -12.68 4.89
CA ARG A 17 -4.67 -14.08 4.81
C ARG A 17 -6.19 -14.18 4.83
N LEU A 18 -6.85 -13.50 5.77
CA LEU A 18 -8.32 -13.47 5.85
C LEU A 18 -8.96 -12.89 4.59
N ASP A 19 -8.36 -11.86 4.00
CA ASP A 19 -8.84 -11.27 2.76
C ASP A 19 -8.70 -12.22 1.56
N TYR A 20 -7.58 -12.97 1.47
CA TYR A 20 -7.43 -14.03 0.47
C TYR A 20 -8.44 -15.18 0.68
N GLU A 21 -8.70 -15.57 1.93
CA GLU A 21 -9.75 -16.55 2.28
C GLU A 21 -11.16 -16.06 1.90
N ALA A 22 -11.38 -14.75 1.92
CA ALA A 22 -12.61 -14.11 1.44
C ALA A 22 -12.67 -13.96 -0.09
N GLY A 23 -11.66 -14.43 -0.82
CA GLY A 23 -11.63 -14.45 -2.29
C GLY A 23 -11.05 -13.21 -2.95
N LYS A 24 -10.48 -12.27 -2.19
CA LYS A 24 -9.80 -11.10 -2.76
C LYS A 24 -8.46 -11.49 -3.37
N ASN A 25 -8.03 -10.74 -4.38
CA ASN A 25 -6.68 -10.82 -4.91
C ASN A 25 -5.75 -9.77 -4.24
N GLY A 26 -4.44 -9.92 -4.42
CA GLY A 26 -3.46 -9.09 -3.74
C GLY A 26 -3.53 -7.60 -4.08
N ILE A 27 -4.04 -7.24 -5.26
CA ILE A 27 -4.23 -5.83 -5.66
C ILE A 27 -5.44 -5.25 -4.94
N GLU A 28 -6.56 -5.98 -4.85
CA GLU A 28 -7.75 -5.52 -4.12
C GLU A 28 -7.45 -5.27 -2.64
N ILE A 29 -6.70 -6.18 -2.01
CA ILE A 29 -6.21 -6.03 -0.63
C ILE A 29 -5.37 -4.76 -0.52
N ALA A 30 -4.42 -4.57 -1.45
CA ALA A 30 -3.56 -3.41 -1.46
C ALA A 30 -4.31 -2.08 -1.59
N GLU A 31 -5.29 -2.03 -2.49
CA GLU A 31 -6.08 -0.83 -2.78
C GLU A 31 -6.92 -0.42 -1.57
N GLU A 32 -7.56 -1.38 -0.88
CA GLU A 32 -8.29 -1.11 0.36
C GLU A 32 -7.37 -0.53 1.44
N TRP A 33 -6.20 -1.13 1.66
CA TRP A 33 -5.22 -0.63 2.63
C TRP A 33 -4.67 0.75 2.25
N ALA A 34 -4.41 0.99 0.97
CA ALA A 34 -3.98 2.29 0.47
C ALA A 34 -5.06 3.36 0.73
N GLY A 35 -6.33 3.05 0.46
CA GLY A 35 -7.47 3.92 0.76
C GLY A 35 -7.53 4.28 2.24
N VAL A 36 -7.47 3.29 3.13
CA VAL A 36 -7.47 3.51 4.59
C VAL A 36 -6.31 4.40 5.03
N LEU A 37 -5.09 4.16 4.53
CA LEU A 37 -3.90 4.96 4.87
C LEU A 37 -4.01 6.41 4.39
N ILE A 38 -4.51 6.62 3.17
CA ILE A 38 -4.74 7.97 2.61
C ILE A 38 -5.81 8.70 3.44
N THR A 39 -6.93 8.04 3.76
CA THR A 39 -7.96 8.64 4.60
C THR A 39 -7.40 9.02 5.97
N ALA A 40 -6.68 8.12 6.64
CA ALA A 40 -6.06 8.41 7.92
C ALA A 40 -5.08 9.60 7.85
N LEU A 41 -4.25 9.65 6.80
CA LEU A 41 -3.34 10.78 6.55
C LEU A 41 -4.11 12.11 6.43
N LEU A 42 -5.15 12.14 5.60
CA LEU A 42 -5.95 13.35 5.38
C LEU A 42 -6.64 13.79 6.67
N THR A 43 -7.20 12.86 7.44
CA THR A 43 -7.81 13.14 8.74
C THR A 43 -6.80 13.72 9.74
N VAL A 44 -5.59 13.16 9.83
CA VAL A 44 -4.55 13.68 10.74
C VAL A 44 -4.13 15.08 10.32
N ARG A 45 -3.93 15.33 9.02
CA ARG A 45 -3.57 16.65 8.51
C ARG A 45 -4.64 17.70 8.79
N GLU A 46 -5.89 17.39 8.47
CA GLU A 46 -7.02 18.27 8.75
C GLU A 46 -7.13 18.58 10.24
N THR A 47 -7.03 17.56 11.10
CA THR A 47 -7.14 17.76 12.55
C THR A 47 -5.97 18.59 13.09
N ARG A 48 -4.74 18.37 12.61
CA ARG A 48 -3.58 19.15 13.04
C ARG A 48 -3.63 20.61 12.60
N ALA A 49 -4.30 20.91 11.48
CA ALA A 49 -4.51 22.29 11.04
C ALA A 49 -5.31 23.12 12.06
N HIS A 50 -6.26 22.48 12.75
CA HIS A 50 -7.06 23.11 13.81
C HIS A 50 -6.49 22.88 15.21
N HIS A 51 -5.83 21.74 15.44
CA HIS A 51 -5.33 21.29 16.74
C HIS A 51 -3.91 20.70 16.62
N PRO A 52 -2.85 21.53 16.65
CA PRO A 52 -1.47 21.16 16.32
C PRO A 52 -0.82 20.06 17.17
N GLY A 53 -1.41 19.66 18.31
CA GLY A 53 -0.90 18.60 19.19
C GLY A 53 -1.57 17.24 19.01
N THR A 54 -2.47 17.09 18.04
CA THR A 54 -3.24 15.85 17.86
C THR A 54 -2.42 14.78 17.14
N PHE A 55 -2.65 13.51 17.52
CA PHE A 55 -1.98 12.32 16.97
C PHE A 55 -0.44 12.33 17.08
N PRO A 56 0.16 12.54 18.28
CA PRO A 56 1.62 12.67 18.42
C PRO A 56 2.42 11.42 18.01
N GLY A 57 1.79 10.24 17.99
CA GLY A 57 2.42 8.99 17.50
C GLY A 57 2.28 8.75 16.00
N PHE A 58 1.51 9.58 15.30
CA PHE A 58 1.45 9.55 13.84
C PHE A 58 2.60 10.42 13.33
N GLY A 59 3.50 9.87 12.51
CA GLY A 59 4.65 10.62 11.97
C GLY A 59 4.30 11.95 11.27
N GLU A 60 5.29 12.58 10.65
CA GLU A 60 5.09 13.84 9.91
C GLU A 60 4.10 13.69 8.74
N ALA A 61 3.78 12.45 8.39
CA ALA A 61 2.73 12.12 7.45
C ALA A 61 3.06 12.74 6.08
N THR A 62 4.34 12.65 5.72
CA THR A 62 4.83 13.07 4.40
C THR A 62 4.32 12.10 3.34
N ALA A 63 4.36 12.53 2.07
CA ALA A 63 4.03 11.65 0.96
C ALA A 63 4.94 10.40 0.96
N GLU A 64 6.22 10.58 1.29
CA GLU A 64 7.20 9.49 1.35
C GLU A 64 6.93 8.50 2.49
N GLU A 65 6.62 8.98 3.70
CA GLU A 65 6.24 8.10 4.81
C GLU A 65 4.96 7.31 4.49
N THR A 66 4.01 7.94 3.81
CA THR A 66 2.77 7.30 3.38
C THR A 66 3.04 6.24 2.32
N ALA A 67 3.88 6.54 1.32
CA ALA A 67 4.29 5.59 0.30
C ALA A 67 5.00 4.36 0.92
N ARG A 68 5.92 4.57 1.87
CA ARG A 68 6.58 3.46 2.58
C ARG A 68 5.60 2.57 3.35
N ARG A 69 4.58 3.15 3.99
CA ARG A 69 3.52 2.39 4.68
C ARG A 69 2.69 1.56 3.71
N ILE A 70 2.34 2.10 2.55
CA ILE A 70 1.61 1.37 1.49
C ILE A 70 2.47 0.21 0.98
N VAL A 71 3.75 0.45 0.66
CA VAL A 71 4.67 -0.60 0.19
C VAL A 71 4.88 -1.68 1.24
N ALA A 72 5.03 -1.34 2.52
CA ALA A 72 5.13 -2.32 3.59
C ALA A 72 3.89 -3.24 3.65
N ARG A 73 2.68 -2.67 3.50
CA ARG A 73 1.43 -3.45 3.46
C ARG A 73 1.30 -4.34 2.23
N LEU A 74 1.78 -3.86 1.08
CA LEU A 74 1.90 -4.70 -0.11
C LEU A 74 2.77 -5.92 0.17
N LEU A 75 3.96 -5.70 0.72
CA LEU A 75 4.90 -6.78 1.04
C LEU A 75 4.34 -7.76 2.08
N ASP A 76 3.68 -7.25 3.12
CA ASP A 76 2.94 -8.01 4.14
C ASP A 76 1.84 -8.90 3.52
N ALA A 77 1.18 -8.42 2.46
CA ALA A 77 0.14 -9.12 1.72
C ALA A 77 0.69 -10.12 0.68
N GLY A 78 2.01 -10.37 0.71
CA GLY A 78 2.68 -11.28 -0.23
C GLY A 78 2.84 -10.70 -1.64
N TRP A 79 2.48 -9.44 -1.87
CA TRP A 79 2.87 -8.75 -3.08
C TRP A 79 4.40 -8.62 -3.09
N ARG A 80 4.99 -8.79 -4.26
CA ARG A 80 6.40 -8.50 -4.48
C ARG A 80 6.48 -7.57 -5.67
N PRO A 81 7.34 -6.53 -5.62
CA PRO A 81 7.59 -5.72 -6.79
C PRO A 81 8.01 -6.66 -7.93
N PRO A 82 7.51 -6.46 -9.15
CA PRO A 82 8.01 -7.20 -10.29
C PRO A 82 9.54 -7.04 -10.34
N ASP A 83 10.25 -8.13 -10.60
CA ASP A 83 11.71 -8.09 -10.75
C ASP A 83 12.05 -6.93 -11.69
N THR A 84 13.04 -6.13 -11.32
CA THR A 84 13.39 -4.86 -11.98
C THR A 84 13.71 -5.00 -13.47
N GLU A 85 13.77 -6.22 -14.00
CA GLU A 85 13.84 -6.54 -15.44
C GLU A 85 12.53 -6.27 -16.20
N CYS A 86 11.41 -5.98 -15.54
CA CYS A 86 10.14 -5.61 -16.19
C CYS A 86 9.85 -4.10 -16.27
N LEU A 87 10.79 -3.24 -15.87
CA LEU A 87 10.69 -1.78 -16.07
C LEU A 87 11.45 -1.32 -17.34
N ASP A 88 11.34 -2.07 -18.43
CA ASP A 88 11.42 -1.46 -19.76
C ASP A 88 10.14 -0.67 -19.98
N ALA A 89 10.02 0.47 -19.31
CA ALA A 89 9.03 1.46 -19.68
C ALA A 89 9.31 1.85 -21.14
N PRO A 90 8.34 1.73 -22.07
CA PRO A 90 8.55 2.24 -23.41
C PRO A 90 8.89 3.72 -23.31
N ASN A 91 10.00 4.13 -23.95
CA ASN A 91 10.34 5.54 -24.16
C ASN A 91 9.08 6.25 -24.63
N VAL A 92 8.50 7.12 -23.79
CA VAL A 92 7.44 8.02 -24.23
C VAL A 92 8.10 8.92 -25.28
N PRO A 93 7.64 8.92 -26.54
CA PRO A 93 8.19 9.83 -27.53
C PRO A 93 7.95 11.26 -27.06
N ASP A 94 9.02 12.05 -27.05
CA ASP A 94 8.97 13.46 -26.70
C ASP A 94 7.93 14.17 -27.57
N LEU A 95 6.83 14.63 -26.97
CA LEU A 95 5.80 15.40 -27.66
C LEU A 95 6.23 16.85 -27.79
N THR A 96 7.34 17.08 -28.49
CA THR A 96 7.68 18.38 -29.07
C THR A 96 8.30 18.19 -30.45
N ALA A 97 7.45 18.19 -31.48
CA ALA A 97 7.78 18.54 -32.86
C ALA A 97 6.58 19.24 -33.49
#